data_AF-A0A2M7ZSL0-F1
#
_entry.id   AF-A0A2M7ZSL0-F1
#
_cell.length_a   1.000
_cell.length_b   1.000
_cell.length_c   1.000
_cell.angle_alpha   90.00
_cell.angle_beta   90.00
_cell.angle_gamma   90.00
#
_symmetry.space_group_name_H-M   'P 1'
#
loop_
_entity.id
_entity.type
_entity.pdbx_description
1 polymer ?
#
loop_
_entity_poly.entity_id
_entity_poly.type
_entity_poly.pdbx_seq_one_letter_code
_entity_poly.pdbx_strand_id
1 'polypeptide(L)'
;MKKNKTSYIPSTFASSLNDSNISRETRSKILSPLSEGAVSSPLSSVSSKQWEHSIIQSFNHSFMRSSFSSHKYSYHLEQNIFAKYILCFVLVLVFIMTSQITAQVLQDPVPVEWRGSIDAERSGTHDANLIRTIFYNFGMVGDYPLDPGNVDLSIFHSVEIPKGSGENYSDGTTPFVLAKVSTMSGNPAYIMETGFRERQAISPITGKIMRFEPRFGFFQKDPIINKGRSVAISNDPRTWPDEWYDKSNDIDDPGWRGYWNGFFGKAPKADQESYVVYDDNFYDAWNYYPDNRDNTRRGLGMRVEQRGFQWANPQAGLVIFFHYDITNESTTSYDNNVLFGLYMDSGVGGSALGPNGIYESDDDNAFFDREAGLNLVYTWDNYGNGHIGPTGYLGYSYLETPGNAIDGVDNDQDGILDEKRNSGAGQKLVGQEAIMNYVSTNYDVAKFEAYYGPVNKRPAYIQGVWWTGDEDLDWVAEYYDTGADGIFGTNDTGELDGIPTDGETNFDKTDIDESDQIGLTGFKLNRIKAGAGNPSTAVDAIQFFDDGKQWPKRLFNIFTTPDSAFDVPLALNYNIGFLFASGPFYLGAGSRERFSLALGFGANL
;
A
#
# COMPACT_ATOMS: atom_id res chain seq x y z
N MET A 1 -38.47 6.72 41.56
CA MET A 1 -38.70 6.69 43.03
C MET A 1 -37.35 6.64 43.72
N LYS A 2 -37.14 7.53 44.71
CA LYS A 2 -35.91 7.78 45.46
C LYS A 2 -35.36 6.53 46.18
N LYS A 3 -34.03 6.42 46.28
CA LYS A 3 -33.33 6.15 47.57
C LYS A 3 -31.83 6.50 47.50
N ASN A 4 -31.46 7.46 48.35
CA ASN A 4 -30.10 7.84 48.72
C ASN A 4 -29.36 6.69 49.43
N LYS A 5 -28.03 6.66 49.30
CA LYS A 5 -27.12 6.32 50.40
C LYS A 5 -25.78 7.05 50.20
N THR A 6 -25.37 7.73 51.26
CA THR A 6 -24.18 8.56 51.41
C THR A 6 -23.06 7.78 52.13
N SER A 7 -21.82 8.15 51.76
CA SER A 7 -20.56 8.19 52.53
C SER A 7 -19.95 6.90 53.09
N TYR A 8 -18.66 6.66 52.81
CA TYR A 8 -17.56 6.95 53.76
C TYR A 8 -16.18 6.87 53.07
N ILE A 9 -15.36 7.89 53.31
CA ILE A 9 -13.93 8.03 53.00
C ILE A 9 -13.12 7.52 54.21
N PRO A 10 -11.87 7.07 54.01
CA PRO A 10 -10.80 7.72 54.75
C PRO A 10 -9.60 8.09 53.86
N SER A 11 -9.18 9.34 54.05
CA SER A 11 -7.99 9.97 53.52
C SER A 11 -6.82 9.87 54.52
N THR A 12 -5.62 10.15 53.99
CA THR A 12 -4.36 10.58 54.65
C THR A 12 -3.36 9.50 55.04
N PHE A 13 -2.20 9.50 54.38
CA PHE A 13 -0.97 10.12 54.92
C PHE A 13 -0.04 10.55 53.77
N ALA A 14 0.61 11.71 53.97
CA ALA A 14 1.50 12.39 53.02
C ALA A 14 2.90 12.59 53.62
N SER A 15 3.87 12.89 52.74
CA SER A 15 5.25 13.40 52.98
C SER A 15 6.24 12.34 53.53
N SER A 16 7.55 12.29 53.19
CA SER A 16 8.53 13.23 52.62
C SER A 16 9.85 12.50 52.26
N LEU A 17 10.64 13.01 51.26
CA LEU A 17 12.13 13.22 51.19
C LEU A 17 13.05 12.24 51.99
N ASN A 18 14.17 11.70 51.50
CA ASN A 18 15.28 12.30 50.75
C ASN A 18 16.32 11.20 50.38
N ASP A 19 17.15 11.52 49.39
CA ASP A 19 18.56 11.13 49.17
C ASP A 19 19.01 9.66 49.13
N SER A 20 19.55 9.26 47.97
CA SER A 20 20.95 8.80 47.92
C SER A 20 21.53 8.82 46.50
N ASN A 21 22.57 9.64 46.35
CA ASN A 21 23.61 9.63 45.33
C ASN A 21 24.09 8.23 44.94
N ILE A 22 24.42 8.01 43.67
CA ILE A 22 25.65 7.30 43.26
C ILE A 22 26.10 7.82 41.88
N SER A 23 27.41 8.02 41.81
CA SER A 23 28.19 8.80 40.87
C SER A 23 28.71 8.02 39.66
N ARG A 24 29.03 8.78 38.62
CA ARG A 24 29.99 8.46 37.54
C ARG A 24 31.37 8.08 38.09
N GLU A 25 32.03 7.14 37.42
CA GLU A 25 33.47 6.97 37.09
C GLU A 25 33.65 5.49 36.65
N THR A 26 34.45 5.05 35.65
CA THR A 26 35.81 5.46 35.26
C THR A 26 36.15 4.96 33.84
N ARG A 27 36.84 5.78 33.04
CA ARG A 27 37.69 5.40 31.89
C ARG A 27 39.16 5.35 32.36
N SER A 28 39.94 4.35 31.95
CA SER A 28 41.42 4.42 31.80
C SER A 28 41.93 3.10 31.19
N LYS A 29 42.37 3.02 29.92
CA LYS A 29 43.70 3.38 29.33
C LYS A 29 44.91 2.59 29.86
N ILE A 30 45.53 1.81 28.96
CA ILE A 30 46.98 1.52 28.80
C ILE A 30 47.18 1.34 27.26
N LEU A 31 47.68 2.30 26.46
CA LEU A 31 49.08 2.67 26.10
C LEU A 31 49.95 1.57 25.41
N SER A 32 49.91 1.53 24.05
CA SER A 32 50.97 1.66 23.00
C SER A 32 52.41 1.09 23.18
N PRO A 33 53.30 1.12 22.15
CA PRO A 33 53.28 0.69 20.73
C PRO A 33 54.59 -0.09 20.31
N LEU A 34 54.79 -0.41 19.02
CA LEU A 34 56.07 -0.50 18.22
C LEU A 34 55.81 -1.32 16.93
N SER A 35 55.79 -0.71 15.72
CA SER A 35 56.85 -0.67 14.67
C SER A 35 57.31 -2.06 14.20
N GLU A 36 57.45 -2.45 12.92
CA GLU A 36 57.72 -1.79 11.63
C GLU A 36 57.59 -2.89 10.54
N GLY A 37 57.07 -2.58 9.34
CA GLY A 37 57.75 -2.71 8.02
C GLY A 37 57.90 -4.15 7.47
N ALA A 38 57.71 -4.49 6.19
CA ALA A 38 57.58 -3.77 4.92
C ALA A 38 57.05 -4.80 3.87
N VAL A 39 56.20 -4.42 2.89
CA VAL A 39 56.50 -4.26 1.43
C VAL A 39 56.88 -5.61 0.75
N SER A 40 56.32 -6.11 -0.36
CA SER A 40 55.77 -5.56 -1.62
C SER A 40 54.98 -6.62 -2.41
N SER A 41 54.04 -6.19 -3.24
CA SER A 41 53.42 -6.89 -4.37
C SER A 41 54.27 -6.76 -5.67
N PRO A 42 53.79 -7.06 -6.90
CA PRO A 42 53.46 -8.36 -7.51
C PRO A 42 54.11 -8.58 -8.92
N LEU A 43 53.62 -9.59 -9.68
CA LEU A 43 53.57 -9.73 -11.16
C LEU A 43 54.64 -10.51 -11.97
N SER A 44 54.15 -11.55 -12.66
CA SER A 44 54.16 -11.75 -14.14
C SER A 44 54.93 -12.92 -14.79
N SER A 45 54.18 -13.63 -15.65
CA SER A 45 54.48 -14.00 -17.07
C SER A 45 55.04 -15.38 -17.47
N VAL A 46 54.71 -15.72 -18.73
CA VAL A 46 55.31 -16.71 -19.68
C VAL A 46 54.64 -18.10 -19.74
N SER A 47 54.41 -18.80 -20.87
CA SER A 47 54.20 -18.50 -22.31
C SER A 47 53.76 -19.78 -23.05
N SER A 48 53.28 -19.59 -24.28
CA SER A 48 52.95 -20.49 -25.42
C SER A 48 53.82 -21.72 -25.76
N LYS A 49 53.22 -22.64 -26.56
CA LYS A 49 53.73 -23.47 -27.72
C LYS A 49 53.45 -24.99 -27.57
N GLN A 50 53.22 -25.85 -28.57
CA GLN A 50 52.97 -25.84 -30.03
C GLN A 50 53.00 -27.32 -30.54
N TRP A 51 52.39 -27.61 -31.70
CA TRP A 51 52.64 -28.70 -32.69
C TRP A 51 52.02 -30.11 -32.64
N GLU A 52 51.65 -30.50 -33.87
CA GLU A 52 51.03 -31.68 -34.47
C GLU A 52 51.97 -32.91 -34.63
N HIS A 53 51.44 -34.12 -34.93
CA HIS A 53 51.63 -34.82 -36.23
C HIS A 53 51.23 -36.32 -36.28
N SER A 54 50.55 -36.68 -37.38
CA SER A 54 50.71 -37.88 -38.24
C SER A 54 50.12 -39.25 -37.83
N ILE A 55 49.86 -40.24 -38.71
CA ILE A 55 49.32 -40.39 -40.10
C ILE A 55 49.60 -41.86 -40.54
N ILE A 56 48.56 -42.56 -41.01
CA ILE A 56 48.49 -43.54 -42.13
C ILE A 56 48.93 -45.03 -42.01
N GLN A 57 48.20 -45.85 -42.81
CA GLN A 57 48.47 -47.15 -43.49
C GLN A 57 47.90 -48.43 -42.83
N SER A 58 47.24 -49.40 -43.50
CA SER A 58 46.76 -49.61 -44.89
C SER A 58 46.16 -51.03 -45.04
N PHE A 59 45.09 -51.19 -45.87
CA PHE A 59 44.76 -52.33 -46.77
C PHE A 59 44.50 -53.76 -46.17
N ASN A 60 43.60 -54.63 -46.65
CA ASN A 60 42.45 -54.60 -47.56
C ASN A 60 41.72 -55.98 -47.53
N HIS A 61 40.42 -55.99 -47.84
CA HIS A 61 39.60 -57.08 -48.41
C HIS A 61 39.39 -58.44 -47.67
N SER A 62 38.15 -58.65 -47.20
CA SER A 62 37.18 -59.60 -47.82
C SER A 62 36.07 -59.94 -46.82
N PHE A 63 34.85 -59.39 -46.98
CA PHE A 63 33.57 -60.04 -46.64
C PHE A 63 32.41 -59.08 -47.01
N MET A 64 32.08 -59.04 -48.30
CA MET A 64 30.85 -58.40 -48.78
C MET A 64 29.81 -59.49 -49.04
N ARG A 65 28.83 -59.63 -48.12
CA ARG A 65 27.42 -60.00 -48.35
C ARG A 65 26.74 -60.33 -47.01
N SER A 66 26.25 -59.31 -46.30
CA SER A 66 25.09 -59.42 -45.37
C SER A 66 24.66 -58.13 -44.63
N SER A 67 25.27 -56.95 -44.86
CA SER A 67 25.01 -55.76 -44.01
C SER A 67 24.32 -54.58 -44.70
N PHE A 68 23.25 -54.82 -45.48
CA PHE A 68 22.46 -53.71 -46.07
C PHE A 68 21.07 -53.49 -45.46
N SER A 69 20.70 -54.23 -44.40
CA SER A 69 19.40 -54.06 -43.73
C SER A 69 19.47 -53.46 -42.30
N SER A 70 20.63 -53.36 -41.67
CA SER A 70 20.75 -52.85 -40.28
C SER A 70 21.08 -51.35 -40.19
N HIS A 71 21.71 -50.76 -41.22
CA HIS A 71 22.12 -49.35 -41.19
C HIS A 71 20.95 -48.35 -41.39
N LYS A 72 19.88 -48.74 -42.10
CA LYS A 72 18.70 -47.86 -42.27
C LYS A 72 17.81 -47.80 -41.02
N TYR A 73 17.80 -48.85 -40.19
CA TYR A 73 17.00 -48.86 -38.96
C TYR A 73 17.67 -48.09 -37.81
N SER A 74 19.00 -48.15 -37.69
CA SER A 74 19.73 -47.40 -36.65
C SER A 74 19.67 -45.89 -36.86
N TYR A 75 19.82 -45.43 -38.11
CA TYR A 75 19.70 -43.99 -38.45
C TYR A 75 18.29 -43.44 -38.21
N HIS A 76 17.23 -44.22 -38.46
CA HIS A 76 15.86 -43.78 -38.19
C HIS A 76 15.50 -43.77 -36.71
N LEU A 77 16.11 -44.64 -35.88
CA LEU A 77 15.90 -44.62 -34.43
C LEU A 77 16.61 -43.43 -33.77
N GLU A 78 17.86 -43.15 -34.14
CA GLU A 78 18.63 -42.03 -33.58
C GLU A 78 18.04 -40.67 -33.96
N GLN A 79 17.59 -40.49 -35.21
CA GLN A 79 16.89 -39.26 -35.64
C GLN A 79 15.60 -39.00 -34.84
N ASN A 80 14.84 -40.05 -34.52
CA ASN A 80 13.60 -39.92 -33.74
C ASN A 80 13.85 -39.62 -32.26
N ILE A 81 14.94 -40.15 -31.70
CA ILE A 81 15.34 -39.86 -30.31
C ILE A 81 15.87 -38.42 -30.22
N PHE A 82 16.70 -37.99 -31.17
CA PHE A 82 17.22 -36.62 -31.24
C PHE A 82 16.10 -35.59 -31.47
N ALA A 83 15.13 -35.90 -32.33
CA ALA A 83 13.95 -35.06 -32.53
C ALA A 83 13.07 -34.97 -31.27
N LYS A 84 12.93 -36.06 -30.49
CA LYS A 84 12.23 -36.04 -29.20
C LYS A 84 12.97 -35.24 -28.14
N TYR A 85 14.30 -35.30 -28.09
CA TYR A 85 15.09 -34.47 -27.17
C TYR A 85 15.05 -32.99 -27.56
N ILE A 86 15.08 -32.65 -28.86
CA ILE A 86 14.88 -31.28 -29.32
C ILE A 86 13.46 -30.81 -28.99
N LEU A 87 12.44 -31.66 -29.19
CA LEU A 87 11.06 -31.30 -28.86
C LEU A 87 10.87 -31.13 -27.34
N CYS A 88 11.46 -31.99 -26.50
CA CYS A 88 11.47 -31.80 -25.04
C CYS A 88 12.26 -30.55 -24.64
N PHE A 89 13.40 -30.27 -25.27
CA PHE A 89 14.21 -29.10 -24.96
C PHE A 89 13.53 -27.80 -25.40
N VAL A 90 12.84 -27.81 -26.54
CA VAL A 90 12.00 -26.70 -27.02
C VAL A 90 10.76 -26.56 -26.15
N LEU A 91 10.10 -27.65 -25.72
CA LEU A 91 8.98 -27.59 -24.79
C LEU A 91 9.41 -27.08 -23.41
N VAL A 92 10.59 -27.47 -22.91
CA VAL A 92 11.17 -26.94 -21.66
C VAL A 92 11.57 -25.48 -21.83
N LEU A 93 12.14 -25.07 -22.97
CA LEU A 93 12.41 -23.65 -23.27
C LEU A 93 11.14 -22.82 -23.41
N VAL A 94 10.08 -23.38 -24.01
CA VAL A 94 8.76 -22.73 -24.10
C VAL A 94 8.13 -22.65 -22.71
N PHE A 95 8.26 -23.68 -21.87
CA PHE A 95 7.78 -23.67 -20.49
C PHE A 95 8.53 -22.66 -19.61
N ILE A 96 9.86 -22.55 -19.79
CA ILE A 96 10.71 -21.56 -19.10
C ILE A 96 10.44 -20.13 -19.63
N MET A 97 10.06 -19.98 -20.90
CA MET A 97 9.69 -18.67 -21.46
C MET A 97 8.24 -18.25 -21.14
N THR A 98 7.33 -19.19 -20.85
CA THR A 98 5.96 -18.87 -20.41
C THR A 98 5.86 -18.63 -18.89
N SER A 99 6.83 -19.09 -18.10
CA SER A 99 6.85 -18.87 -16.65
C SER A 99 7.53 -17.55 -16.22
N GLN A 100 7.62 -16.56 -17.11
CA GLN A 100 8.28 -15.26 -16.83
C GLN A 100 7.53 -14.02 -17.32
N ILE A 101 6.21 -14.07 -17.54
CA ILE A 101 5.46 -12.85 -17.88
C ILE A 101 4.20 -12.71 -17.02
N THR A 102 4.43 -12.43 -15.74
CA THR A 102 3.55 -11.54 -14.96
C THR A 102 4.38 -10.43 -14.29
N ALA A 103 5.50 -10.05 -14.93
CA ALA A 103 6.18 -8.81 -14.59
C ALA A 103 5.20 -7.63 -14.75
N GLN A 104 5.32 -6.61 -13.90
CA GLN A 104 4.56 -5.36 -13.99
C GLN A 104 4.70 -4.76 -15.40
N VAL A 105 3.77 -5.11 -16.30
CA VAL A 105 3.79 -4.61 -17.67
C VAL A 105 3.27 -3.19 -17.62
N LEU A 106 4.17 -2.25 -17.91
CA LEU A 106 3.79 -0.87 -18.16
C LEU A 106 2.76 -0.84 -19.30
N GLN A 107 1.51 -0.53 -18.95
CA GLN A 107 0.39 -0.47 -19.88
C GLN A 107 0.53 0.70 -20.86
N ASP A 108 -0.17 0.62 -21.99
CA ASP A 108 -0.26 1.72 -22.93
C ASP A 108 -0.78 3.01 -22.26
N PRO A 109 -0.35 4.20 -22.71
CA PRO A 109 -0.82 5.45 -22.15
C PRO A 109 -2.35 5.53 -22.16
N VAL A 110 -2.92 5.89 -21.01
CA VAL A 110 -4.37 6.05 -20.85
C VAL A 110 -4.89 7.09 -21.84
N PRO A 111 -5.88 6.76 -22.68
CA PRO A 111 -6.47 7.72 -23.61
C PRO A 111 -7.04 8.94 -22.88
N VAL A 112 -7.01 10.11 -23.51
CA VAL A 112 -7.36 11.40 -22.86
C VAL A 112 -8.79 11.40 -22.29
N GLU A 113 -9.73 10.73 -22.94
CA GLU A 113 -11.11 10.60 -22.50
C GLU A 113 -11.31 9.75 -21.22
N TRP A 114 -10.31 8.96 -20.84
CA TRP A 114 -10.31 8.11 -19.64
C TRP A 114 -9.47 8.67 -18.49
N ARG A 115 -8.86 9.83 -18.70
CA ARG A 115 -8.03 10.52 -17.70
C ARG A 115 -8.87 11.22 -16.63
N GLY A 116 -8.22 11.54 -15.51
CA GLY A 116 -8.76 12.35 -14.44
C GLY A 116 -9.42 13.64 -14.95
N SER A 117 -10.63 13.94 -14.48
CA SER A 117 -11.33 15.19 -14.78
C SER A 117 -12.30 15.59 -13.67
N ILE A 118 -12.39 16.88 -13.39
CA ILE A 118 -13.38 17.46 -12.45
C ILE A 118 -14.83 17.11 -12.81
N ASP A 119 -15.13 16.88 -14.10
CA ASP A 119 -16.47 16.48 -14.55
C ASP A 119 -16.88 15.09 -14.03
N ALA A 120 -15.88 14.26 -13.70
CA ALA A 120 -16.06 12.94 -13.13
C ALA A 120 -16.24 12.96 -11.60
N GLU A 121 -16.16 14.12 -10.92
CA GLU A 121 -16.33 14.20 -9.46
C GLU A 121 -17.71 13.75 -8.99
N ARG A 122 -17.69 12.86 -7.99
CA ARG A 122 -18.85 12.24 -7.34
C ARG A 122 -18.53 12.08 -5.86
N SER A 123 -19.57 12.07 -5.03
CA SER A 123 -19.46 11.67 -3.62
C SER A 123 -20.19 10.36 -3.37
N GLY A 124 -19.79 9.67 -2.31
CA GLY A 124 -20.42 8.46 -1.81
C GLY A 124 -20.60 8.54 -0.31
N THR A 125 -21.29 7.56 0.26
CA THR A 125 -21.45 7.45 1.72
C THR A 125 -21.28 5.99 2.13
N HIS A 126 -20.48 5.76 3.16
CA HIS A 126 -20.45 4.51 3.91
C HIS A 126 -21.32 4.65 5.14
N ASP A 127 -22.23 3.71 5.36
CA ASP A 127 -23.18 3.70 6.47
C ASP A 127 -23.70 2.29 6.85
N ALA A 128 -23.05 1.21 6.41
CA ALA A 128 -23.40 -0.17 6.72
C ALA A 128 -23.31 -0.52 8.22
N ASN A 129 -22.59 0.26 9.03
CA ASN A 129 -22.44 0.02 10.47
C ASN A 129 -22.48 1.32 11.31
N LEU A 130 -21.89 1.34 12.52
CA LEU A 130 -22.00 2.47 13.45
C LEU A 130 -21.23 3.72 13.02
N ILE A 131 -20.29 3.65 12.06
CA ILE A 131 -19.65 4.83 11.47
C ILE A 131 -20.42 5.21 10.20
N ARG A 132 -20.81 6.50 10.09
CA ARG A 132 -21.27 7.10 8.83
C ARG A 132 -20.25 8.10 8.31
N THR A 133 -19.86 7.99 7.04
CA THR A 133 -18.96 9.00 6.46
C THR A 133 -19.20 9.22 4.97
N ILE A 134 -19.16 10.48 4.57
CA ILE A 134 -19.04 10.88 3.17
C ILE A 134 -17.61 10.62 2.67
N PHE A 135 -17.47 10.37 1.38
CA PHE A 135 -16.17 10.31 0.71
C PHE A 135 -16.31 10.73 -0.76
N TYR A 136 -15.18 10.97 -1.41
CA TYR A 136 -15.10 11.51 -2.76
C TYR A 136 -14.19 10.66 -3.64
N ASN A 137 -14.54 10.55 -4.92
CA ASN A 137 -13.75 9.78 -5.89
C ASN A 137 -12.46 10.44 -6.39
N PHE A 138 -12.03 11.51 -5.75
CA PHE A 138 -10.72 12.13 -5.97
C PHE A 138 -9.72 11.84 -4.82
N GLY A 139 -10.10 11.02 -3.83
CA GLY A 139 -9.19 10.55 -2.79
C GLY A 139 -9.55 10.93 -1.35
N MET A 140 -10.63 11.69 -1.13
CA MET A 140 -10.94 12.25 0.18
C MET A 140 -12.02 11.46 0.93
N VAL A 141 -11.81 11.22 2.21
CA VAL A 141 -12.77 10.61 3.14
C VAL A 141 -13.11 11.60 4.25
N GLY A 142 -14.38 11.77 4.56
CA GLY A 142 -14.84 12.89 5.38
C GLY A 142 -14.91 14.18 4.58
N ASP A 143 -15.41 15.24 5.22
CA ASP A 143 -15.52 16.57 4.65
C ASP A 143 -15.63 17.64 5.74
N TYR A 144 -15.60 18.91 5.32
CA TYR A 144 -15.94 20.06 6.14
C TYR A 144 -17.04 20.88 5.48
N PRO A 145 -18.12 21.24 6.19
CA PRO A 145 -19.25 21.93 5.59
C PRO A 145 -18.94 23.40 5.29
N LEU A 146 -19.54 23.93 4.22
CA LEU A 146 -19.33 25.31 3.78
C LEU A 146 -19.83 26.35 4.81
N ASP A 147 -20.88 26.03 5.56
CA ASP A 147 -21.41 26.86 6.64
C ASP A 147 -21.38 26.06 7.96
N PRO A 148 -20.23 26.03 8.66
CA PRO A 148 -20.05 25.25 9.88
C PRO A 148 -21.00 25.69 11.02
N GLY A 149 -21.50 26.92 10.99
CA GLY A 149 -22.44 27.41 12.01
C GLY A 149 -23.88 26.90 11.84
N ASN A 150 -24.26 26.40 10.66
CA ASN A 150 -25.63 25.98 10.33
C ASN A 150 -25.69 24.64 9.60
N VAL A 151 -24.87 23.68 10.02
CA VAL A 151 -24.79 22.35 9.41
C VAL A 151 -26.09 21.57 9.62
N ASP A 152 -26.64 21.02 8.54
CA ASP A 152 -27.72 20.03 8.62
C ASP A 152 -27.14 18.64 8.88
N LEU A 153 -27.03 18.28 10.16
CA LEU A 153 -26.52 16.98 10.64
C LEU A 153 -27.45 15.80 10.31
N SER A 154 -28.61 16.02 9.68
CA SER A 154 -29.40 14.93 9.11
C SER A 154 -28.89 14.49 7.72
N ILE A 155 -28.03 15.29 7.09
CA ILE A 155 -27.49 15.07 5.74
C ILE A 155 -25.96 14.96 5.77
N PHE A 156 -25.29 15.82 6.56
CA PHE A 156 -23.84 15.89 6.62
C PHE A 156 -23.26 14.91 7.66
N HIS A 157 -22.41 13.99 7.21
CA HIS A 157 -21.78 12.98 8.05
C HIS A 157 -20.30 12.85 7.65
N SER A 158 -19.40 13.29 8.53
CA SER A 158 -17.96 13.20 8.36
C SER A 158 -17.36 12.42 9.52
N VAL A 159 -17.24 11.11 9.31
CA VAL A 159 -16.89 10.13 10.34
C VAL A 159 -17.79 10.31 11.58
N GLU A 160 -19.10 10.30 11.36
CA GLU A 160 -20.07 10.38 12.44
C GLU A 160 -20.18 9.04 13.17
N ILE A 161 -20.01 9.07 14.49
CA ILE A 161 -20.10 7.89 15.34
C ILE A 161 -20.58 8.25 16.76
N PRO A 162 -21.51 7.48 17.35
CA PRO A 162 -22.36 6.46 16.71
C PRO A 162 -23.29 7.04 15.66
N LYS A 163 -23.52 6.28 14.58
CA LYS A 163 -24.50 6.56 13.53
C LYS A 163 -25.81 7.09 14.13
N GLY A 164 -26.16 8.33 13.80
CA GLY A 164 -27.36 9.01 14.29
C GLY A 164 -27.13 9.93 15.49
N SER A 165 -25.89 10.08 15.97
CA SER A 165 -25.54 11.00 17.06
C SER A 165 -25.48 12.46 16.62
N GLY A 166 -25.15 12.72 15.35
CA GLY A 166 -24.77 14.05 14.86
C GLY A 166 -23.34 14.47 15.23
N GLU A 167 -22.59 13.64 15.96
CA GLU A 167 -21.20 13.91 16.34
C GLU A 167 -20.24 13.45 15.25
N ASN A 168 -19.48 14.39 14.69
CA ASN A 168 -18.52 14.16 13.62
C ASN A 168 -17.08 14.23 14.17
N TYR A 169 -16.14 13.57 13.51
CA TYR A 169 -14.80 13.38 14.08
C TYR A 169 -13.64 13.74 13.14
N SER A 170 -13.91 14.00 11.86
CA SER A 170 -12.84 14.33 10.90
C SER A 170 -13.27 15.44 9.97
N ASP A 171 -12.34 16.34 9.66
CA ASP A 171 -12.50 17.36 8.63
C ASP A 171 -12.07 16.85 7.25
N GLY A 172 -11.35 15.73 7.20
CA GLY A 172 -11.06 14.99 5.98
C GLY A 172 -9.74 14.23 6.05
N THR A 173 -9.66 13.11 5.33
CA THR A 173 -8.46 12.31 5.17
C THR A 173 -8.20 12.07 3.69
N THR A 174 -6.95 12.11 3.24
CA THR A 174 -6.57 11.85 1.85
C THR A 174 -5.22 11.14 1.78
N PRO A 175 -5.01 10.22 0.83
CA PRO A 175 -3.68 9.74 0.50
C PRO A 175 -2.88 10.86 -0.17
N PHE A 176 -1.56 10.74 -0.09
CA PHE A 176 -0.64 11.57 -0.84
C PHE A 176 0.51 10.76 -1.43
N VAL A 177 1.03 11.25 -2.56
CA VAL A 177 2.30 10.82 -3.14
C VAL A 177 3.23 12.02 -3.16
N LEU A 178 4.41 11.89 -2.56
CA LEU A 178 5.42 12.95 -2.54
C LEU A 178 6.70 12.42 -3.20
N ALA A 179 7.18 13.13 -4.22
CA ALA A 179 8.40 12.74 -4.92
C ALA A 179 9.34 13.92 -5.17
N LYS A 180 10.64 13.61 -5.18
CA LYS A 180 11.71 14.50 -5.62
C LYS A 180 12.09 14.16 -7.06
N VAL A 181 11.76 15.04 -7.99
CA VAL A 181 11.98 14.85 -9.43
C VAL A 181 13.01 15.83 -9.99
N SER A 182 13.54 15.52 -11.17
CA SER A 182 14.37 16.46 -11.94
C SER A 182 13.53 17.08 -13.06
N THR A 183 13.43 18.40 -13.06
CA THR A 183 12.79 19.15 -14.15
C THR A 183 13.59 19.02 -15.45
N MET A 184 12.99 19.40 -16.58
CA MET A 184 13.67 19.41 -17.90
C MET A 184 14.94 20.27 -17.95
N SER A 185 15.09 21.24 -17.04
CA SER A 185 16.31 22.06 -16.91
C SER A 185 17.35 21.45 -15.96
N GLY A 186 17.11 20.26 -15.41
CA GLY A 186 17.99 19.58 -14.45
C GLY A 186 17.89 20.07 -13.00
N ASN A 187 16.96 20.99 -12.69
CA ASN A 187 16.76 21.45 -11.32
C ASN A 187 15.86 20.49 -10.54
N PRO A 188 16.12 20.25 -9.24
CA PRO A 188 15.23 19.45 -8.42
C PRO A 188 13.91 20.16 -8.19
N ALA A 189 12.81 19.41 -8.26
CA ALA A 189 11.47 19.82 -7.90
C ALA A 189 10.86 18.80 -6.93
N TYR A 190 9.92 19.25 -6.11
CA TYR A 190 9.21 18.42 -5.15
C TYR A 190 7.72 18.56 -5.45
N ILE A 191 7.07 17.45 -5.76
CA ILE A 191 5.65 17.38 -6.12
C ILE A 191 4.96 16.55 -5.06
N MET A 192 3.89 17.08 -4.48
CA MET A 192 3.03 16.37 -3.53
C MET A 192 1.62 16.33 -4.10
N GLU A 193 1.21 15.17 -4.60
CA GLU A 193 -0.14 14.94 -5.12
C GLU A 193 -1.04 14.47 -4.00
N THR A 194 -2.21 15.10 -3.85
CA THR A 194 -3.24 14.68 -2.89
C THR A 194 -4.62 14.85 -3.51
N GLY A 195 -5.64 14.26 -2.90
CA GLY A 195 -7.04 14.41 -3.24
C GLY A 195 -7.78 15.43 -2.37
N PHE A 196 -7.11 16.37 -1.72
CA PHE A 196 -7.78 17.23 -0.74
C PHE A 196 -8.58 18.38 -1.38
N ARG A 197 -9.68 18.81 -0.74
CA ARG A 197 -10.51 19.94 -1.20
C ARG A 197 -9.82 21.30 -1.12
N GLU A 198 -8.86 21.45 -0.21
CA GLU A 198 -8.15 22.69 0.09
C GLU A 198 -6.64 22.46 0.09
N ARG A 199 -5.87 23.53 0.33
CA ARG A 199 -4.40 23.48 0.42
C ARG A 199 -3.70 23.00 -0.86
N GLN A 200 -4.43 23.07 -1.98
CA GLN A 200 -3.97 22.82 -3.33
C GLN A 200 -3.61 24.13 -4.02
N ALA A 201 -2.72 24.05 -5.00
CA ALA A 201 -2.49 25.14 -5.92
C ALA A 201 -3.51 25.15 -7.05
N ILE A 202 -3.77 26.34 -7.59
CA ILE A 202 -4.48 26.53 -8.85
C ILE A 202 -3.45 26.84 -9.92
N SER A 203 -3.47 26.10 -11.02
CA SER A 203 -2.60 26.32 -12.17
C SER A 203 -2.84 27.74 -12.73
N PRO A 204 -1.79 28.57 -12.86
CA PRO A 204 -1.92 29.88 -13.49
C PRO A 204 -2.08 29.77 -15.02
N ILE A 205 -1.87 28.59 -15.59
CA ILE A 205 -1.94 28.33 -17.04
C ILE A 205 -3.35 27.89 -17.42
N THR A 206 -3.89 26.91 -16.68
CA THR A 206 -5.15 26.26 -17.02
C THR A 206 -6.33 26.70 -16.13
N GLY A 207 -6.06 27.32 -14.99
CA GLY A 207 -7.08 27.65 -13.98
C GLY A 207 -7.62 26.44 -13.22
N LYS A 208 -7.06 25.24 -13.46
CA LYS A 208 -7.45 24.01 -12.77
C LYS A 208 -6.75 23.86 -11.43
N ILE A 209 -7.40 23.18 -10.49
CA ILE A 209 -6.76 22.76 -9.25
C ILE A 209 -5.74 21.67 -9.60
N MET A 210 -4.52 21.77 -9.07
CA MET A 210 -3.46 20.78 -9.27
C MET A 210 -3.54 19.75 -8.13
N ARG A 211 -4.28 18.67 -8.39
CA ARG A 211 -4.56 17.58 -7.45
C ARG A 211 -4.89 16.29 -8.20
N PHE A 212 -5.12 15.21 -7.47
CA PHE A 212 -5.75 14.02 -8.01
C PHE A 212 -7.18 14.28 -8.48
N GLU A 213 -7.54 13.77 -9.66
CA GLU A 213 -8.86 13.91 -10.27
C GLU A 213 -9.43 12.56 -10.74
N PRO A 214 -10.76 12.34 -10.63
CA PRO A 214 -11.37 11.04 -10.89
C PRO A 214 -11.38 10.64 -12.36
N ARG A 215 -11.20 9.34 -12.63
CA ARG A 215 -11.32 8.78 -13.98
C ARG A 215 -12.74 8.38 -14.32
N PHE A 216 -13.09 8.51 -15.60
CA PHE A 216 -14.24 7.83 -16.17
C PHE A 216 -14.01 6.31 -16.22
N GLY A 217 -15.10 5.54 -16.35
CA GLY A 217 -15.02 4.06 -16.47
C GLY A 217 -15.11 3.31 -15.15
N PHE A 218 -15.25 4.03 -14.04
CA PHE A 218 -15.36 3.48 -12.67
C PHE A 218 -16.64 3.92 -11.95
N PHE A 219 -17.61 4.47 -12.69
CA PHE A 219 -18.94 4.83 -12.20
C PHE A 219 -19.93 4.93 -13.36
N GLN A 220 -21.22 4.82 -13.06
CA GLN A 220 -22.30 5.04 -14.02
C GLN A 220 -22.42 6.52 -14.38
N LYS A 221 -22.14 6.85 -15.65
CA LYS A 221 -22.13 8.23 -16.16
C LYS A 221 -23.51 8.77 -16.53
N ASP A 222 -24.47 7.91 -16.85
CA ASP A 222 -25.82 8.33 -17.24
C ASP A 222 -26.57 8.91 -16.02
N PRO A 223 -26.90 10.21 -16.02
CA PRO A 223 -27.62 10.84 -14.91
C PRO A 223 -29.07 10.34 -14.75
N ILE A 224 -29.62 9.64 -15.74
CA ILE A 224 -30.94 9.01 -15.64
C ILE A 224 -30.87 7.75 -14.77
N ILE A 225 -29.75 7.01 -14.84
CA ILE A 225 -29.49 5.80 -14.04
C ILE A 225 -28.90 6.19 -12.68
N ASN A 226 -27.79 6.91 -12.67
CA ASN A 226 -27.11 7.40 -11.47
C ASN A 226 -27.57 8.82 -11.11
N LYS A 227 -28.84 8.91 -10.70
CA LYS A 227 -29.49 10.19 -10.37
C LYS A 227 -28.81 10.94 -9.22
N GLY A 228 -28.24 10.19 -8.27
CA GLY A 228 -27.54 10.74 -7.12
C GLY A 228 -26.16 11.32 -7.45
N ARG A 229 -25.65 11.08 -8.67
CA ARG A 229 -24.23 11.32 -8.99
C ARG A 229 -23.34 10.70 -7.91
N SER A 230 -23.61 9.43 -7.61
CA SER A 230 -22.90 8.69 -6.58
C SER A 230 -21.68 7.98 -7.15
N VAL A 231 -20.68 7.80 -6.30
CA VAL A 231 -19.57 6.88 -6.52
C VAL A 231 -20.07 5.44 -6.65
N ALA A 232 -19.33 4.59 -7.38
CA ALA A 232 -19.61 3.17 -7.43
C ALA A 232 -19.49 2.51 -6.05
N ILE A 233 -20.57 1.88 -5.60
CA ILE A 233 -20.64 1.16 -4.31
C ILE A 233 -21.34 -0.19 -4.50
N SER A 234 -20.84 -1.22 -3.83
CA SER A 234 -21.21 -2.62 -4.04
C SER A 234 -22.69 -2.95 -3.81
N ASN A 235 -23.38 -2.19 -2.98
CA ASN A 235 -24.78 -2.41 -2.66
C ASN A 235 -25.75 -1.60 -3.54
N ASP A 236 -25.25 -0.82 -4.51
CA ASP A 236 -26.09 -0.09 -5.47
C ASP A 236 -25.60 -0.24 -6.93
N PRO A 237 -26.11 -1.24 -7.66
CA PRO A 237 -25.74 -1.47 -9.07
C PRO A 237 -26.02 -0.30 -10.02
N ARG A 238 -26.87 0.67 -9.64
CA ARG A 238 -27.13 1.87 -10.47
C ARG A 238 -25.92 2.80 -10.52
N THR A 239 -24.96 2.60 -9.63
CA THR A 239 -23.72 3.39 -9.56
C THR A 239 -22.59 2.78 -10.38
N TRP A 240 -22.74 1.55 -10.88
CA TRP A 240 -21.69 0.82 -11.60
C TRP A 240 -21.64 1.23 -13.07
N PRO A 241 -20.43 1.33 -13.67
CA PRO A 241 -20.33 1.50 -15.11
C PRO A 241 -20.94 0.29 -15.84
N ASP A 242 -21.34 0.47 -17.10
CA ASP A 242 -21.87 -0.65 -17.92
C ASP A 242 -20.83 -1.76 -18.10
N GLU A 243 -19.55 -1.39 -18.10
CA GLU A 243 -18.37 -2.25 -18.10
C GLU A 243 -17.24 -1.58 -17.31
N TRP A 244 -16.50 -2.37 -16.53
CA TRP A 244 -15.35 -1.91 -15.78
C TRP A 244 -14.14 -1.76 -16.69
N TYR A 245 -13.61 -0.54 -16.79
CA TYR A 245 -12.53 -0.22 -17.72
C TYR A 245 -11.27 -1.08 -17.49
N ASP A 246 -10.90 -1.30 -16.22
CA ASP A 246 -9.76 -2.11 -15.78
C ASP A 246 -9.96 -3.62 -15.93
N LYS A 247 -11.16 -4.05 -16.35
CA LYS A 247 -11.49 -5.46 -16.65
C LYS A 247 -11.77 -5.69 -18.12
N SER A 248 -11.59 -4.68 -18.97
CA SER A 248 -11.87 -4.76 -20.42
C SER A 248 -11.09 -5.86 -21.14
N ASN A 249 -9.92 -6.24 -20.62
CA ASN A 249 -9.04 -7.29 -21.16
C ASN A 249 -9.11 -8.61 -20.36
N ASP A 250 -10.06 -8.74 -19.43
CA ASP A 250 -10.32 -10.00 -18.74
C ASP A 250 -10.59 -11.12 -19.76
N ILE A 251 -9.99 -12.29 -19.57
CA ILE A 251 -10.01 -13.37 -20.56
C ILE A 251 -11.34 -14.15 -20.55
N ASP A 252 -12.00 -14.21 -19.40
CA ASP A 252 -13.17 -15.04 -19.15
C ASP A 252 -14.47 -14.23 -19.27
N ASP A 253 -14.49 -12.97 -18.79
CA ASP A 253 -15.61 -12.05 -18.92
C ASP A 253 -15.17 -10.58 -19.10
N PRO A 254 -14.78 -10.17 -20.32
CA PRO A 254 -14.37 -8.80 -20.61
C PRO A 254 -15.33 -7.73 -20.06
N GLY A 255 -14.81 -6.90 -19.16
CA GLY A 255 -15.48 -5.75 -18.56
C GLY A 255 -16.36 -6.08 -17.34
N TRP A 256 -16.41 -7.35 -16.91
CA TRP A 256 -17.17 -7.81 -15.73
C TRP A 256 -18.60 -7.21 -15.69
N ARG A 257 -19.31 -7.30 -16.82
CA ARG A 257 -20.55 -6.55 -17.04
C ARG A 257 -21.65 -6.98 -16.08
N GLY A 258 -22.21 -6.02 -15.35
CA GLY A 258 -23.28 -6.28 -14.38
C GLY A 258 -22.83 -7.00 -13.10
N TYR A 259 -21.52 -7.17 -12.90
CA TYR A 259 -20.92 -7.68 -11.67
C TYR A 259 -20.16 -6.57 -10.95
N TRP A 260 -19.96 -6.75 -9.64
CA TRP A 260 -19.16 -5.84 -8.84
C TRP A 260 -17.67 -6.12 -9.08
N ASN A 261 -16.88 -5.06 -9.32
CA ASN A 261 -15.42 -5.14 -9.33
C ASN A 261 -14.90 -5.08 -7.89
N GLY A 262 -14.97 -6.21 -7.18
CA GLY A 262 -14.53 -6.34 -5.80
C GLY A 262 -13.02 -6.51 -5.67
N PHE A 263 -12.49 -6.17 -4.50
CA PHE A 263 -11.08 -6.38 -4.19
C PHE A 263 -10.68 -7.86 -4.24
N PHE A 264 -11.54 -8.71 -3.68
CA PHE A 264 -11.41 -10.18 -3.56
C PHE A 264 -12.20 -10.91 -4.67
N GLY A 265 -12.14 -10.37 -5.89
CA GLY A 265 -12.81 -10.95 -7.05
C GLY A 265 -14.15 -10.31 -7.43
N LYS A 266 -14.87 -10.99 -8.32
CA LYS A 266 -16.05 -10.52 -9.07
C LYS A 266 -17.36 -10.53 -8.26
N ALA A 267 -17.24 -10.28 -6.96
CA ALA A 267 -18.37 -10.20 -6.04
C ALA A 267 -18.03 -9.31 -4.84
N PRO A 268 -19.03 -8.68 -4.22
CA PRO A 268 -18.79 -7.96 -2.97
C PRO A 268 -18.57 -8.92 -1.81
N LYS A 269 -17.50 -8.70 -1.02
CA LYS A 269 -17.23 -9.43 0.23
C LYS A 269 -17.45 -8.60 1.50
N ALA A 270 -17.67 -7.30 1.35
CA ALA A 270 -18.14 -6.41 2.41
C ALA A 270 -19.60 -6.00 2.16
N ASP A 271 -20.34 -5.69 3.23
CA ASP A 271 -21.73 -5.20 3.12
C ASP A 271 -21.78 -3.86 2.35
N GLN A 272 -20.75 -3.03 2.52
CA GLN A 272 -20.42 -1.92 1.64
C GLN A 272 -18.95 -1.94 1.27
N GLU A 273 -18.70 -1.95 -0.03
CA GLU A 273 -17.39 -1.72 -0.64
C GLU A 273 -17.55 -0.58 -1.65
N SER A 274 -16.75 0.47 -1.54
CA SER A 274 -16.66 1.51 -2.57
C SER A 274 -15.43 1.27 -3.43
N TYR A 275 -15.50 1.60 -4.72
CA TYR A 275 -14.35 1.52 -5.63
C TYR A 275 -14.25 2.79 -6.47
N VAL A 276 -13.10 3.46 -6.39
CA VAL A 276 -12.80 4.66 -7.18
C VAL A 276 -11.40 4.59 -7.75
N VAL A 277 -11.22 5.26 -8.89
CA VAL A 277 -9.92 5.39 -9.53
C VAL A 277 -9.72 6.84 -9.96
N TYR A 278 -8.55 7.39 -9.66
CA TYR A 278 -8.17 8.77 -9.95
C TYR A 278 -6.69 8.88 -10.32
N ASP A 279 -6.30 10.02 -10.91
CA ASP A 279 -4.92 10.27 -11.36
C ASP A 279 -4.53 11.77 -11.31
N ASP A 280 -3.26 12.06 -11.57
CA ASP A 280 -2.60 13.36 -11.38
C ASP A 280 -2.34 14.13 -12.69
N ASN A 281 -3.18 13.95 -13.70
CA ASN A 281 -2.88 14.39 -15.07
C ASN A 281 -2.65 15.90 -15.29
N PHE A 282 -2.98 16.77 -14.33
CA PHE A 282 -2.98 18.23 -14.53
C PHE A 282 -1.95 19.02 -13.71
N TYR A 283 -1.10 18.39 -12.90
CA TYR A 283 -0.17 19.13 -12.04
C TYR A 283 1.00 19.75 -12.84
N ASP A 284 0.84 21.01 -13.25
CA ASP A 284 1.72 21.71 -14.18
C ASP A 284 2.64 22.79 -13.54
N ALA A 285 2.82 22.73 -12.21
CA ALA A 285 3.68 23.68 -11.48
C ALA A 285 5.15 23.68 -11.93
N TRP A 286 5.61 22.56 -12.50
CA TRP A 286 6.99 22.37 -12.94
C TRP A 286 7.03 21.96 -14.41
N ASN A 287 8.11 22.36 -15.10
CA ASN A 287 8.42 21.85 -16.44
C ASN A 287 8.96 20.42 -16.34
N TYR A 288 8.04 19.49 -16.05
CA TYR A 288 8.26 18.07 -15.84
C TYR A 288 7.16 17.29 -16.57
N TYR A 289 7.53 16.15 -17.12
CA TYR A 289 6.66 15.23 -17.86
C TYR A 289 7.06 13.81 -17.45
N PRO A 290 6.20 13.07 -16.73
CA PRO A 290 6.57 11.76 -16.19
C PRO A 290 6.59 10.67 -17.28
N ASP A 291 5.86 10.84 -18.38
CA ASP A 291 5.73 9.83 -19.43
C ASP A 291 6.31 10.33 -20.78
N ASN A 292 7.34 9.66 -21.29
CA ASN A 292 7.98 10.01 -22.56
C ASN A 292 7.16 9.56 -23.79
N ARG A 293 6.16 8.70 -23.60
CA ARG A 293 5.22 8.26 -24.63
C ARG A 293 4.10 9.28 -24.83
N ASP A 294 3.85 10.11 -23.81
CA ASP A 294 2.83 11.14 -23.85
C ASP A 294 3.21 12.39 -23.02
N ASN A 295 3.74 13.39 -23.73
CA ASN A 295 4.10 14.69 -23.14
C ASN A 295 2.88 15.59 -22.83
N THR A 296 1.65 15.11 -22.97
CA THR A 296 0.47 15.84 -22.46
C THR A 296 0.18 15.52 -21.00
N ARG A 297 0.72 14.42 -20.48
CA ARG A 297 0.59 14.01 -19.07
C ARG A 297 1.51 14.86 -18.18
N ARG A 298 0.94 15.33 -17.06
CA ARG A 298 1.62 16.08 -16.00
C ARG A 298 1.63 15.29 -14.69
N GLY A 299 1.98 15.93 -13.57
CA GLY A 299 2.11 15.26 -12.28
C GLY A 299 3.25 14.27 -12.24
N LEU A 300 3.07 13.22 -11.45
CA LEU A 300 3.98 12.09 -11.27
C LEU A 300 3.57 10.88 -12.14
N GLY A 301 2.43 10.94 -12.83
CA GLY A 301 1.96 9.82 -13.64
C GLY A 301 1.38 8.68 -12.80
N MET A 302 0.87 9.02 -11.61
CA MET A 302 0.28 8.08 -10.68
C MET A 302 -1.18 7.81 -11.01
N ARG A 303 -1.59 6.56 -10.86
CA ARG A 303 -2.98 6.14 -10.80
C ARG A 303 -3.22 5.56 -9.42
N VAL A 304 -4.29 5.99 -8.76
CA VAL A 304 -4.68 5.45 -7.47
C VAL A 304 -6.01 4.72 -7.61
N GLU A 305 -6.06 3.47 -7.16
CA GLU A 305 -7.31 2.81 -6.78
C GLU A 305 -7.53 3.02 -5.29
N GLN A 306 -8.69 3.53 -4.91
CA GLN A 306 -9.11 3.59 -3.51
C GLN A 306 -10.34 2.72 -3.31
N ARG A 307 -10.32 1.95 -2.23
CA ARG A 307 -11.45 1.17 -1.74
C ARG A 307 -11.77 1.53 -0.31
N GLY A 308 -13.05 1.50 0.03
CA GLY A 308 -13.54 1.68 1.39
C GLY A 308 -14.40 0.47 1.75
N PHE A 309 -14.18 -0.13 2.91
CA PHE A 309 -14.84 -1.36 3.34
C PHE A 309 -15.56 -1.15 4.68
N GLN A 310 -16.81 -1.58 4.73
CA GLN A 310 -17.58 -1.65 5.96
C GLN A 310 -18.43 -2.93 5.98
N TRP A 311 -18.28 -3.69 7.07
CA TRP A 311 -19.12 -4.84 7.37
C TRP A 311 -20.16 -4.44 8.41
N ALA A 312 -21.38 -4.95 8.31
CA ALA A 312 -22.45 -4.78 9.31
C ALA A 312 -22.25 -5.66 10.56
N ASN A 313 -21.20 -6.50 10.59
CA ASN A 313 -20.86 -7.31 11.74
C ASN A 313 -20.57 -6.41 12.97
N PRO A 314 -21.20 -6.65 14.13
CA PRO A 314 -20.96 -5.86 15.35
C PRO A 314 -19.49 -5.78 15.80
N GLN A 315 -18.66 -6.77 15.47
CA GLN A 315 -17.22 -6.77 15.78
C GLN A 315 -16.45 -5.69 15.00
N ALA A 316 -16.94 -5.30 13.82
CA ALA A 316 -16.40 -4.22 13.00
C ALA A 316 -17.16 -2.89 13.22
N GLY A 317 -18.05 -2.82 14.22
CA GLY A 317 -18.96 -1.68 14.38
C GLY A 317 -18.27 -0.33 14.59
N LEU A 318 -17.09 -0.34 15.20
CA LEU A 318 -16.35 0.86 15.57
C LEU A 318 -15.17 1.14 14.65
N VAL A 319 -15.11 0.52 13.46
CA VAL A 319 -14.02 0.71 12.51
C VAL A 319 -14.52 0.74 11.07
N ILE A 320 -13.90 1.56 10.24
CA ILE A 320 -14.04 1.55 8.78
C ILE A 320 -12.66 1.54 8.15
N PHE A 321 -12.50 0.80 7.05
CA PHE A 321 -11.20 0.57 6.42
C PHE A 321 -11.14 1.25 5.05
N PHE A 322 -9.98 1.82 4.73
CA PHE A 322 -9.68 2.34 3.39
C PHE A 322 -8.35 1.76 2.91
N HIS A 323 -8.35 1.28 1.67
CA HIS A 323 -7.18 0.69 1.01
C HIS A 323 -6.83 1.47 -0.25
N TYR A 324 -5.54 1.64 -0.51
CA TYR A 324 -5.02 2.40 -1.64
C TYR A 324 -4.01 1.54 -2.40
N ASP A 325 -4.22 1.36 -3.71
CA ASP A 325 -3.26 0.74 -4.65
C ASP A 325 -2.80 1.82 -5.63
N ILE A 326 -1.54 2.21 -5.55
CA ILE A 326 -0.98 3.28 -6.37
C ILE A 326 -0.02 2.68 -7.39
N THR A 327 -0.38 2.83 -8.66
CA THR A 327 0.42 2.38 -9.81
C THR A 327 1.11 3.57 -10.48
N ASN A 328 2.40 3.41 -10.78
CA ASN A 328 3.13 4.29 -11.69
C ASN A 328 2.85 3.89 -13.13
N GLU A 329 1.95 4.60 -13.80
CA GLU A 329 1.61 4.35 -15.21
C GLU A 329 2.56 5.05 -16.20
N SER A 330 3.58 5.74 -15.71
CA SER A 330 4.51 6.50 -16.52
C SER A 330 5.77 5.71 -16.87
N THR A 331 6.58 6.26 -17.78
CA THR A 331 7.91 5.70 -18.10
C THR A 331 9.01 6.11 -17.12
N THR A 332 8.73 7.03 -16.19
CA THR A 332 9.73 7.47 -15.21
C THR A 332 9.74 6.52 -14.03
N SER A 333 10.87 5.87 -13.76
CA SER A 333 11.08 5.17 -12.49
C SER A 333 11.46 6.16 -11.39
N TYR A 334 10.91 5.95 -10.20
CA TYR A 334 11.24 6.68 -9.00
C TYR A 334 12.20 5.85 -8.16
N ASP A 335 13.50 6.12 -8.26
CA ASP A 335 14.53 5.39 -7.55
C ASP A 335 14.81 6.03 -6.18
N ASN A 336 14.22 5.47 -5.13
CA ASN A 336 14.41 5.90 -3.74
C ASN A 336 14.19 7.42 -3.55
N ASN A 337 13.19 7.95 -4.26
CA ASN A 337 12.86 9.37 -4.27
C ASN A 337 11.35 9.64 -4.32
N VAL A 338 10.54 8.63 -4.03
CA VAL A 338 9.08 8.72 -3.84
C VAL A 338 8.69 8.13 -2.50
N LEU A 339 7.66 8.69 -1.88
CA LEU A 339 7.06 8.19 -0.66
C LEU A 339 5.55 8.32 -0.74
N PHE A 340 4.85 7.38 -0.11
CA PHE A 340 3.40 7.39 0.03
C PHE A 340 3.02 7.75 1.46
N GLY A 341 1.82 8.27 1.64
CA GLY A 341 1.35 8.62 2.96
C GLY A 341 -0.11 9.05 3.00
N LEU A 342 -0.53 9.47 4.18
CA LEU A 342 -1.87 9.99 4.45
C LEU A 342 -1.77 11.34 5.12
N TYR A 343 -2.58 12.28 4.66
CA TYR A 343 -2.91 13.49 5.41
C TYR A 343 -4.28 13.28 6.06
N MET A 344 -4.36 13.53 7.36
CA MET A 344 -5.57 13.37 8.15
C MET A 344 -5.82 14.67 8.90
N ASP A 345 -6.98 15.27 8.68
CA ASP A 345 -7.47 16.46 9.36
C ASP A 345 -8.54 16.04 10.35
N SER A 346 -8.27 16.27 11.63
CA SER A 346 -9.17 15.92 12.71
C SER A 346 -10.11 17.09 13.01
N GLY A 347 -11.29 16.75 13.50
CA GLY A 347 -12.30 17.71 13.92
C GLY A 347 -13.23 17.03 14.90
N VAL A 348 -12.73 16.68 16.10
CA VAL A 348 -13.49 15.88 17.06
C VAL A 348 -14.63 16.70 17.64
N GLY A 349 -15.86 16.19 17.56
CA GLY A 349 -17.05 16.95 17.94
C GLY A 349 -17.64 17.78 16.80
N GLY A 350 -16.99 17.78 15.64
CA GLY A 350 -17.47 18.34 14.39
C GLY A 350 -17.14 19.83 14.21
N SER A 351 -17.73 20.39 13.17
CA SER A 351 -17.39 21.74 12.69
C SER A 351 -18.18 22.86 13.37
N ALA A 352 -19.21 22.54 14.14
CA ALA A 352 -20.12 23.53 14.73
C ALA A 352 -19.61 24.00 16.11
N LEU A 353 -20.22 25.07 16.62
CA LEU A 353 -19.90 25.60 17.96
C LEU A 353 -20.40 24.63 19.04
N GLY A 354 -19.55 24.25 19.98
CA GLY A 354 -19.98 23.52 21.15
C GLY A 354 -20.46 24.41 22.29
N PRO A 355 -20.80 23.79 23.44
CA PRO A 355 -21.38 24.49 24.60
C PRO A 355 -20.47 25.56 25.22
N ASN A 356 -19.16 25.48 24.96
CA ASN A 356 -18.13 26.42 25.43
C ASN A 356 -18.03 27.69 24.55
N GLY A 357 -18.71 27.74 23.40
CA GLY A 357 -18.65 28.84 22.44
C GLY A 357 -17.40 28.84 21.55
N ILE A 358 -16.70 27.71 21.48
CA ILE A 358 -15.56 27.44 20.58
C ILE A 358 -16.09 26.49 19.48
N TYR A 359 -15.50 26.54 18.29
CA TYR A 359 -15.80 25.55 17.25
C TYR A 359 -15.04 24.27 17.60
N GLU A 360 -15.71 23.11 17.67
CA GLU A 360 -15.10 21.91 18.27
C GLU A 360 -13.87 21.41 17.48
N SER A 361 -13.81 21.65 16.17
CA SER A 361 -12.62 21.38 15.36
C SER A 361 -11.40 22.27 15.69
N ASP A 362 -11.50 23.24 16.61
CA ASP A 362 -10.42 24.20 16.92
C ASP A 362 -9.68 23.91 18.24
N ASP A 363 -10.13 22.96 19.06
CA ASP A 363 -9.57 22.63 20.37
C ASP A 363 -9.22 21.15 20.55
N ASP A 364 -8.83 20.49 19.46
CA ASP A 364 -8.41 19.09 19.49
C ASP A 364 -7.03 18.85 20.12
N ASN A 365 -6.88 17.66 20.67
CA ASN A 365 -5.62 17.07 21.09
C ASN A 365 -5.31 15.85 20.23
N ALA A 366 -4.02 15.57 20.03
CA ALA A 366 -3.56 14.39 19.31
C ALA A 366 -2.36 13.74 19.99
N PHE A 367 -2.31 12.42 19.95
CA PHE A 367 -1.16 11.64 20.39
C PHE A 367 -0.81 10.56 19.37
N PHE A 368 0.44 10.54 18.91
CA PHE A 368 0.99 9.45 18.12
C PHE A 368 1.66 8.42 19.04
N ASP A 369 1.10 7.21 19.06
CA ASP A 369 1.63 6.11 19.86
C ASP A 369 2.89 5.54 19.20
N ARG A 370 3.96 5.41 20.00
CA ARG A 370 5.21 4.77 19.61
C ARG A 370 5.56 3.57 20.48
N GLU A 371 4.77 3.32 21.52
CA GLU A 371 5.07 2.35 22.58
C GLU A 371 4.42 1.00 22.30
N ALA A 372 3.25 0.99 21.68
CA ALA A 372 2.49 -0.23 21.44
C ALA A 372 2.89 -0.98 20.15
N GLY A 373 3.85 -0.46 19.37
CA GLY A 373 4.13 -0.94 18.01
C GLY A 373 2.95 -0.71 17.05
N LEU A 374 1.98 0.10 17.48
CA LEU A 374 0.81 0.46 16.69
C LEU A 374 1.17 1.69 15.87
N ASN A 375 1.03 1.61 14.55
CA ASN A 375 1.12 2.76 13.65
C ASN A 375 -0.13 3.64 13.79
N LEU A 376 -0.37 4.14 15.00
CA LEU A 376 -1.63 4.72 15.46
C LEU A 376 -1.42 6.14 15.96
N VAL A 377 -2.23 7.06 15.44
CA VAL A 377 -2.49 8.35 16.06
C VAL A 377 -3.95 8.39 16.49
N TYR A 378 -4.20 8.89 17.69
CA TYR A 378 -5.57 9.12 18.15
C TYR A 378 -5.77 10.57 18.56
N THR A 379 -7.00 11.03 18.39
CA THR A 379 -7.43 12.42 18.57
C THR A 379 -8.63 12.49 19.48
N TRP A 380 -8.74 13.56 20.26
CA TRP A 380 -9.87 13.81 21.15
C TRP A 380 -10.07 15.30 21.39
N ASP A 381 -11.33 15.69 21.65
CA ASP A 381 -11.64 17.04 22.08
C ASP A 381 -11.03 17.33 23.46
N ASN A 382 -10.49 18.54 23.63
CA ASN A 382 -9.82 18.94 24.86
C ASN A 382 -10.75 19.02 26.09
N TYR A 383 -12.05 19.24 25.91
CA TYR A 383 -13.02 19.31 26.99
C TYR A 383 -13.89 18.04 27.12
N GLY A 384 -13.73 17.07 26.21
CA GLY A 384 -14.53 15.86 26.11
C GLY A 384 -15.98 16.10 25.66
N ASN A 385 -16.25 17.21 24.98
CA ASN A 385 -17.55 17.50 24.40
C ASN A 385 -17.42 17.73 22.89
N GLY A 386 -18.55 17.61 22.21
CA GLY A 386 -18.71 17.97 20.82
C GLY A 386 -19.91 18.89 20.69
N HIS A 387 -20.40 19.05 19.45
CA HIS A 387 -21.51 19.95 19.19
C HIS A 387 -22.82 19.51 19.87
N ILE A 388 -23.07 18.21 19.97
CA ILE A 388 -24.33 17.63 20.47
C ILE A 388 -24.19 17.10 21.91
N GLY A 389 -23.05 16.53 22.28
CA GLY A 389 -22.86 15.71 23.47
C GLY A 389 -21.40 15.33 23.72
N PRO A 390 -21.12 14.31 24.55
CA PRO A 390 -19.76 13.92 24.86
C PRO A 390 -19.07 13.27 23.66
N THR A 391 -17.78 13.56 23.50
CA THR A 391 -16.93 12.97 22.47
C THR A 391 -16.12 11.78 23.01
N GLY A 392 -15.52 11.04 22.09
CA GLY A 392 -14.59 9.95 22.37
C GLY A 392 -13.29 10.20 21.61
N TYR A 393 -12.64 9.12 21.20
CA TYR A 393 -11.40 9.13 20.46
C TYR A 393 -11.63 8.67 19.03
N LEU A 394 -11.05 9.38 18.05
CA LEU A 394 -10.87 8.87 16.70
C LEU A 394 -9.41 8.48 16.51
N GLY A 395 -9.19 7.20 16.23
CA GLY A 395 -7.90 6.60 15.91
C GLY A 395 -7.73 6.42 14.41
N TYR A 396 -6.52 6.68 13.94
CA TYR A 396 -6.08 6.51 12.56
C TYR A 396 -4.91 5.52 12.59
N SER A 397 -5.18 4.27 12.21
CA SER A 397 -4.20 3.19 12.23
C SER A 397 -3.75 2.86 10.82
N TYR A 398 -2.45 2.99 10.56
CA TYR A 398 -1.82 2.57 9.31
C TYR A 398 -1.59 1.06 9.36
N LEU A 399 -2.37 0.29 8.59
CA LEU A 399 -2.41 -1.18 8.69
C LEU A 399 -1.48 -1.90 7.72
N GLU A 400 -1.23 -1.26 6.59
CA GLU A 400 -0.41 -1.78 5.50
C GLU A 400 0.47 -0.63 5.02
N THR A 401 1.69 -0.94 4.62
CA THR A 401 2.63 0.03 4.06
C THR A 401 3.18 -0.45 2.71
N PRO A 402 3.73 0.45 1.87
CA PRO A 402 4.45 0.04 0.67
C PRO A 402 5.57 -0.95 1.02
N GLY A 403 5.81 -1.91 0.12
CA GLY A 403 6.89 -2.87 0.27
C GLY A 403 8.20 -2.42 -0.39
N ASN A 404 9.31 -3.11 -0.09
CA ASN A 404 10.59 -2.91 -0.77
C ASN A 404 11.29 -4.20 -1.20
N ALA A 405 10.68 -4.87 -2.16
CA ALA A 405 11.07 -6.21 -2.59
C ALA A 405 12.39 -6.35 -3.40
N ILE A 406 13.33 -5.41 -3.26
CA ILE A 406 14.58 -5.38 -4.03
C ILE A 406 15.81 -4.88 -3.24
N ASP A 407 15.70 -4.58 -1.95
CA ASP A 407 16.82 -4.05 -1.17
C ASP A 407 17.61 -5.13 -0.42
N GLY A 408 17.13 -6.37 -0.40
CA GLY A 408 17.76 -7.51 0.25
C GLY A 408 17.67 -7.43 1.78
N VAL A 409 16.69 -6.69 2.32
CA VAL A 409 16.44 -6.52 3.74
C VAL A 409 15.03 -7.01 4.07
N ASP A 410 14.90 -7.73 5.17
CA ASP A 410 13.64 -8.14 5.79
C ASP A 410 13.09 -6.93 6.56
N ASN A 411 12.27 -6.11 5.90
CA ASN A 411 11.87 -4.77 6.36
C ASN A 411 10.85 -4.85 7.52
N ASP A 412 9.93 -5.81 7.47
CA ASP A 412 8.91 -6.05 8.50
C ASP A 412 9.30 -7.12 9.53
N GLN A 413 10.45 -7.77 9.35
CA GLN A 413 11.06 -8.72 10.29
C GLN A 413 10.27 -10.01 10.49
N ASP A 414 9.54 -10.42 9.47
CA ASP A 414 8.75 -11.63 9.45
C ASP A 414 9.61 -12.90 9.19
N GLY A 415 10.87 -12.72 8.73
CA GLY A 415 11.82 -13.80 8.45
C GLY A 415 11.93 -14.20 6.97
N ILE A 416 11.23 -13.51 6.09
CA ILE A 416 11.30 -13.63 4.63
C ILE A 416 12.08 -12.40 4.10
N LEU A 417 12.56 -12.48 2.86
CA LEU A 417 13.30 -11.40 2.21
C LEU A 417 12.68 -11.11 0.86
N ASP A 418 12.51 -9.82 0.57
CA ASP A 418 12.12 -9.29 -0.73
C ASP A 418 10.79 -9.86 -1.30
N GLU A 419 9.76 -10.04 -0.45
CA GLU A 419 8.44 -10.60 -0.80
C GLU A 419 7.67 -9.74 -1.80
N LYS A 420 6.86 -10.39 -2.64
CA LYS A 420 6.14 -9.75 -3.74
C LYS A 420 4.75 -10.29 -3.92
N ARG A 421 3.79 -9.37 -3.86
CA ARG A 421 2.36 -9.59 -4.16
C ARG A 421 2.01 -9.67 -5.65
N ASN A 422 2.96 -10.12 -6.44
CA ASN A 422 2.82 -10.36 -7.88
C ASN A 422 3.92 -11.30 -8.39
N SER A 423 4.41 -12.20 -7.52
CA SER A 423 5.47 -13.14 -7.83
C SER A 423 4.93 -14.29 -8.71
N GLY A 424 3.61 -14.54 -8.65
CA GLY A 424 2.96 -15.70 -9.23
C GLY A 424 3.34 -16.99 -8.50
N ALA A 425 2.72 -18.12 -8.83
CA ALA A 425 2.78 -19.35 -8.01
C ALA A 425 4.18 -19.90 -7.66
N GLY A 426 5.24 -19.46 -8.34
CA GLY A 426 6.60 -19.92 -8.04
C GLY A 426 6.80 -21.41 -8.32
N GLN A 427 7.59 -22.08 -7.47
CA GLN A 427 7.91 -23.49 -7.60
C GLN A 427 6.98 -24.35 -6.75
N LYS A 428 6.44 -25.43 -7.34
CA LYS A 428 5.74 -26.47 -6.57
C LYS A 428 6.72 -27.35 -5.79
N LEU A 429 6.49 -27.49 -4.48
CA LEU A 429 7.18 -28.42 -3.59
C LEU A 429 6.18 -29.46 -3.06
N VAL A 430 6.61 -30.73 -3.05
CA VAL A 430 5.78 -31.86 -2.60
C VAL A 430 6.53 -32.65 -1.54
N GLY A 431 5.86 -32.89 -0.41
CA GLY A 431 6.38 -33.57 0.77
C GLY A 431 6.93 -32.59 1.82
N GLN A 432 6.63 -32.87 3.08
CA GLN A 432 7.02 -32.03 4.24
C GLN A 432 8.52 -31.80 4.34
N GLU A 433 9.34 -32.78 3.96
CA GLU A 433 10.80 -32.66 3.96
C GLU A 433 11.29 -31.64 2.92
N ALA A 434 10.70 -31.62 1.72
CA ALA A 434 11.07 -30.66 0.68
C ALA A 434 10.70 -29.23 1.10
N ILE A 435 9.51 -29.05 1.69
CA ILE A 435 9.04 -27.76 2.22
C ILE A 435 9.97 -27.27 3.33
N MET A 436 10.25 -28.11 4.34
CA MET A 436 11.13 -27.72 5.45
C MET A 436 12.55 -27.38 4.98
N ASN A 437 13.09 -28.13 4.02
CA ASN A 437 14.41 -27.86 3.46
C ASN A 437 14.46 -26.51 2.74
N TYR A 438 13.40 -26.15 2.00
CA TYR A 438 13.32 -24.85 1.34
C TYR A 438 13.24 -23.73 2.38
N VAL A 439 12.31 -23.81 3.33
CA VAL A 439 12.14 -22.79 4.38
C VAL A 439 13.43 -22.61 5.18
N SER A 440 14.09 -23.71 5.58
CA SER A 440 15.37 -23.64 6.31
C SER A 440 16.55 -23.10 5.50
N THR A 441 16.45 -23.08 4.17
CA THR A 441 17.51 -22.59 3.28
C THR A 441 17.32 -21.13 2.92
N ASN A 442 16.07 -20.70 2.74
CA ASN A 442 15.75 -19.38 2.19
C ASN A 442 15.26 -18.38 3.24
N TYR A 443 14.69 -18.84 4.36
CA TYR A 443 14.09 -17.96 5.38
C TYR A 443 14.88 -17.98 6.69
N ASP A 444 14.73 -16.92 7.49
CA ASP A 444 15.04 -16.95 8.92
C ASP A 444 13.90 -17.64 9.66
N VAL A 445 14.02 -18.96 9.83
CA VAL A 445 13.00 -19.80 10.48
C VAL A 445 12.63 -19.31 11.88
N ALA A 446 13.55 -18.69 12.63
CA ALA A 446 13.25 -18.24 13.98
C ALA A 446 12.31 -17.02 13.98
N LYS A 447 12.52 -16.10 13.04
CA LYS A 447 11.61 -14.96 12.84
C LYS A 447 10.28 -15.40 12.24
N PHE A 448 10.34 -16.26 11.21
CA PHE A 448 9.16 -16.83 10.58
C PHE A 448 8.24 -17.50 11.61
N GLU A 449 8.78 -18.38 12.45
CA GLU A 449 7.97 -19.05 13.46
C GLU A 449 7.49 -18.12 14.59
N ALA A 450 8.16 -16.98 14.81
CA ALA A 450 7.72 -15.97 15.76
C ALA A 450 6.56 -15.13 15.21
N TYR A 451 6.55 -14.86 13.90
CA TYR A 451 5.52 -14.06 13.23
C TYR A 451 4.31 -14.92 12.82
N TYR A 452 4.53 -15.93 11.98
CA TYR A 452 3.49 -16.78 11.38
C TYR A 452 3.12 -18.03 12.20
N GLY A 453 3.93 -18.36 13.20
CA GLY A 453 3.83 -19.60 13.96
C GLY A 453 4.61 -20.77 13.33
N PRO A 454 4.62 -21.95 13.98
CA PRO A 454 5.50 -23.05 13.58
C PRO A 454 5.29 -23.51 12.14
N VAL A 455 6.37 -23.71 11.37
CA VAL A 455 6.31 -24.15 9.96
C VAL A 455 5.47 -25.42 9.83
N ASN A 456 5.62 -26.35 10.78
CA ASN A 456 4.90 -27.62 10.77
C ASN A 456 3.38 -27.53 11.05
N LYS A 457 2.89 -26.32 11.35
CA LYS A 457 1.47 -26.01 11.54
C LYS A 457 0.89 -25.18 10.40
N ARG A 458 1.71 -24.71 9.46
CA ARG A 458 1.23 -23.96 8.30
C ARG A 458 0.38 -24.87 7.39
N PRO A 459 -0.73 -24.37 6.81
CA PRO A 459 -1.64 -25.14 5.97
C PRO A 459 -0.93 -25.94 4.86
N ALA A 460 -0.08 -25.30 4.05
CA ALA A 460 0.61 -25.94 2.94
C ALA A 460 1.56 -27.06 3.40
N TYR A 461 2.23 -26.86 4.55
CA TYR A 461 3.07 -27.90 5.17
C TYR A 461 2.25 -29.12 5.59
N ILE A 462 1.10 -28.92 6.23
CA ILE A 462 0.22 -30.02 6.68
C ILE A 462 -0.25 -30.84 5.48
N GLN A 463 -0.64 -30.17 4.39
CA GLN A 463 -1.04 -30.84 3.14
C GLN A 463 0.14 -31.50 2.42
N GLY A 464 1.38 -31.06 2.69
CA GLY A 464 2.58 -31.55 2.03
C GLY A 464 2.67 -31.10 0.57
N VAL A 465 2.01 -30.00 0.21
CA VAL A 465 2.08 -29.36 -1.10
C VAL A 465 2.13 -27.86 -0.88
N TRP A 466 3.14 -27.21 -1.43
CA TRP A 466 3.34 -25.77 -1.31
C TRP A 466 3.81 -25.19 -2.64
N TRP A 467 3.42 -23.95 -2.92
CA TRP A 467 3.81 -23.15 -4.06
C TRP A 467 4.62 -21.98 -3.52
N THR A 468 5.90 -21.86 -3.87
CA THR A 468 6.80 -20.92 -3.20
C THR A 468 6.50 -19.44 -3.46
N GLY A 469 5.52 -19.12 -4.31
CA GLY A 469 5.01 -17.77 -4.46
C GLY A 469 3.94 -17.39 -3.42
N ASP A 470 3.44 -18.34 -2.63
CA ASP A 470 2.68 -18.10 -1.40
C ASP A 470 3.72 -18.14 -0.26
N GLU A 471 4.45 -17.04 -0.04
CA GLU A 471 5.68 -17.07 0.76
C GLU A 471 5.44 -17.46 2.24
N ASP A 472 4.22 -17.29 2.74
CA ASP A 472 3.87 -17.54 4.14
C ASP A 472 3.29 -18.96 4.40
N LEU A 473 3.05 -19.76 3.35
CA LEU A 473 2.58 -21.16 3.39
C LEU A 473 1.13 -21.35 3.87
N ASP A 474 0.27 -20.34 3.77
CA ASP A 474 -1.14 -20.48 4.16
C ASP A 474 -2.12 -20.79 3.02
N TRP A 475 -1.72 -20.60 1.76
CA TRP A 475 -2.56 -20.96 0.63
C TRP A 475 -2.70 -22.48 0.48
N VAL A 476 -3.93 -22.96 0.35
CA VAL A 476 -4.24 -24.36 0.07
C VAL A 476 -5.42 -24.50 -0.89
N ALA A 477 -5.23 -25.36 -1.90
CA ALA A 477 -6.19 -25.54 -2.98
C ALA A 477 -7.60 -25.98 -2.52
N GLU A 478 -7.71 -26.68 -1.38
CA GLU A 478 -9.01 -27.12 -0.84
C GLU A 478 -9.95 -25.95 -0.52
N TYR A 479 -9.41 -24.77 -0.17
CA TYR A 479 -10.19 -23.63 0.30
C TYR A 479 -10.11 -22.40 -0.60
N TYR A 480 -9.03 -22.24 -1.36
CA TYR A 480 -8.72 -20.97 -2.02
C TYR A 480 -8.53 -21.04 -3.54
N ASP A 481 -8.64 -22.23 -4.14
CA ASP A 481 -8.52 -22.48 -5.59
C ASP A 481 -9.77 -22.00 -6.36
N THR A 482 -10.08 -20.72 -6.20
CA THR A 482 -11.30 -20.06 -6.68
C THR A 482 -11.19 -19.49 -8.09
N GLY A 483 -10.00 -19.52 -8.69
CA GLY A 483 -9.72 -18.85 -9.95
C GLY A 483 -9.58 -17.32 -9.82
N ALA A 484 -9.26 -16.70 -10.96
CA ALA A 484 -8.93 -15.27 -11.08
C ALA A 484 -10.09 -14.32 -10.71
N ASP A 485 -11.33 -14.79 -10.75
CA ASP A 485 -12.53 -14.06 -10.38
C ASP A 485 -12.89 -14.21 -8.90
N GLY A 486 -12.17 -15.03 -8.13
CA GLY A 486 -12.31 -15.17 -6.68
C GLY A 486 -13.60 -15.87 -6.23
N ILE A 487 -14.26 -16.62 -7.12
CA ILE A 487 -15.56 -17.27 -6.87
C ILE A 487 -15.56 -18.72 -7.36
N PHE A 488 -15.76 -19.66 -6.43
CA PHE A 488 -16.02 -21.06 -6.78
C PHE A 488 -17.27 -21.24 -7.67
N GLY A 489 -17.16 -22.14 -8.66
CA GLY A 489 -18.20 -22.64 -9.53
C GLY A 489 -18.39 -21.85 -10.82
N THR A 490 -17.51 -20.91 -11.14
CA THR A 490 -17.58 -20.05 -12.34
C THR A 490 -16.86 -20.69 -13.54
N ASN A 491 -15.94 -21.63 -13.29
CA ASN A 491 -15.01 -22.26 -14.21
C ASN A 491 -14.16 -21.23 -14.99
N ASP A 492 -13.73 -20.19 -14.30
CA ASP A 492 -12.82 -19.18 -14.83
C ASP A 492 -11.36 -19.67 -14.78
N THR A 493 -10.45 -18.85 -15.31
CA THR A 493 -9.03 -19.19 -15.37
C THR A 493 -8.44 -19.37 -13.98
N GLY A 494 -7.80 -20.51 -13.74
CA GLY A 494 -7.15 -20.86 -12.49
C GLY A 494 -8.00 -21.72 -11.56
N GLU A 495 -9.33 -21.75 -11.73
CA GLU A 495 -10.19 -22.48 -10.79
C GLU A 495 -9.98 -24.01 -10.83
N LEU A 496 -9.84 -24.61 -9.63
CA LEU A 496 -9.71 -26.04 -9.36
C LEU A 496 -8.52 -26.71 -10.08
N ASP A 497 -7.47 -25.95 -10.39
CA ASP A 497 -6.27 -26.46 -11.05
C ASP A 497 -5.14 -26.85 -10.08
N GLY A 498 -5.29 -26.50 -8.80
CA GLY A 498 -4.35 -26.76 -7.72
C GLY A 498 -3.09 -25.89 -7.75
N ILE A 499 -3.16 -24.73 -8.41
CA ILE A 499 -2.12 -23.71 -8.56
C ILE A 499 -2.69 -22.36 -8.11
N PRO A 500 -2.02 -21.64 -7.19
CA PRO A 500 -2.50 -20.34 -6.77
C PRO A 500 -2.52 -19.36 -7.95
N THR A 501 -3.61 -18.60 -8.05
CA THR A 501 -3.92 -17.69 -9.15
C THR A 501 -4.23 -16.28 -8.63
N ASP A 502 -3.69 -15.23 -9.27
CA ASP A 502 -3.98 -13.82 -8.88
C ASP A 502 -5.49 -13.57 -8.87
N GLY A 503 -6.00 -13.10 -7.73
CA GLY A 503 -7.44 -12.92 -7.46
C GLY A 503 -8.01 -13.87 -6.42
N GLU A 504 -7.34 -15.00 -6.18
CA GLU A 504 -7.66 -15.95 -5.11
C GLU A 504 -7.34 -15.37 -3.74
N THR A 505 -7.98 -15.89 -2.68
CA THR A 505 -7.74 -15.45 -1.29
C THR A 505 -6.40 -15.98 -0.78
N ASN A 506 -5.71 -15.20 0.05
CA ASN A 506 -4.38 -15.54 0.59
C ASN A 506 -3.35 -15.82 -0.52
N PHE A 507 -3.35 -14.99 -1.56
CA PHE A 507 -2.33 -15.08 -2.58
C PHE A 507 -2.12 -13.75 -3.30
N ASP A 508 -0.86 -13.42 -3.57
CA ASP A 508 -0.37 -12.24 -4.28
C ASP A 508 -1.12 -10.96 -3.81
N LYS A 509 -1.96 -10.38 -4.67
CA LYS A 509 -2.68 -9.15 -4.39
C LYS A 509 -3.66 -9.27 -3.23
N THR A 510 -4.17 -10.45 -2.87
CA THR A 510 -5.13 -10.53 -1.76
C THR A 510 -4.47 -10.85 -0.43
N ASP A 511 -3.21 -11.26 -0.44
CA ASP A 511 -2.42 -11.49 0.75
C ASP A 511 -1.61 -10.24 1.10
N ILE A 512 -1.72 -9.79 2.34
CA ILE A 512 -0.93 -8.65 2.83
C ILE A 512 0.45 -9.09 3.30
N ASP A 513 0.57 -10.33 3.77
CA ASP A 513 1.77 -10.89 4.36
C ASP A 513 2.81 -11.30 3.29
N GLU A 514 2.42 -11.33 2.00
CA GLU A 514 3.35 -11.51 0.86
C GLU A 514 4.02 -10.19 0.40
N SER A 515 4.16 -9.21 1.29
CA SER A 515 4.79 -7.92 1.00
C SER A 515 5.85 -7.61 2.05
N ASP A 516 7.07 -7.33 1.60
CA ASP A 516 8.18 -6.89 2.45
C ASP A 516 7.95 -5.44 2.93
N GLN A 517 7.12 -5.27 3.95
CA GLN A 517 6.57 -3.96 4.32
C GLN A 517 7.63 -3.05 4.99
N ILE A 518 7.81 -1.84 4.44
CA ILE A 518 8.79 -0.87 4.94
C ILE A 518 8.40 -0.32 6.33
N GLY A 519 7.11 -0.33 6.65
CA GLY A 519 6.56 0.32 7.83
C GLY A 519 6.50 1.85 7.69
N LEU A 520 6.15 2.53 8.78
CA LEU A 520 6.20 3.99 8.82
C LEU A 520 7.65 4.46 8.88
N THR A 521 8.01 5.38 7.99
CA THR A 521 9.32 6.04 8.00
C THR A 521 9.25 7.46 8.52
N GLY A 522 8.05 8.05 8.64
CA GLY A 522 7.87 9.36 9.22
C GLY A 522 6.46 9.70 9.70
N PHE A 523 6.41 10.66 10.63
CA PHE A 523 5.21 11.25 11.20
C PHE A 523 5.40 12.76 11.41
N LYS A 524 4.43 13.56 10.96
CA LYS A 524 4.44 15.02 11.15
C LYS A 524 3.09 15.53 11.63
N LEU A 525 3.06 16.29 12.72
CA LEU A 525 1.88 17.05 13.12
C LEU A 525 1.74 18.30 12.24
N ASN A 526 0.51 18.61 11.82
CA ASN A 526 0.13 19.85 11.17
C ASN A 526 -0.71 20.68 12.15
N ARG A 527 -0.07 21.56 12.93
CA ARG A 527 -0.82 22.54 13.73
C ARG A 527 -1.40 23.58 12.79
N ILE A 528 -2.69 23.51 12.53
CA ILE A 528 -3.37 24.37 11.55
C ILE A 528 -3.65 25.72 12.20
N LYS A 529 -4.23 25.70 13.40
CA LYS A 529 -4.61 26.88 14.17
C LYS A 529 -4.54 26.56 15.66
N ALA A 530 -3.97 27.48 16.44
CA ALA A 530 -3.99 27.35 17.89
C ALA A 530 -5.39 27.61 18.43
N GLY A 531 -5.88 26.70 19.28
CA GLY A 531 -7.16 26.82 19.96
C GLY A 531 -7.19 27.95 20.98
N ALA A 532 -8.39 28.30 21.43
CA ALA A 532 -8.57 29.39 22.38
C ALA A 532 -7.85 29.07 23.71
N GLY A 533 -7.04 30.02 24.20
CA GLY A 533 -6.30 29.85 25.44
C GLY A 533 -5.08 28.92 25.34
N ASN A 534 -4.70 28.47 24.14
CA ASN A 534 -3.46 27.70 23.96
C ASN A 534 -2.24 28.55 24.38
N PRO A 535 -1.34 28.04 25.24
CA PRO A 535 -0.13 28.76 25.64
C PRO A 535 0.86 28.99 24.49
N SER A 536 0.75 28.21 23.41
CA SER A 536 1.57 28.30 22.21
C SER A 536 0.74 28.79 21.02
N THR A 537 1.30 29.72 20.26
CA THR A 537 0.73 30.20 18.98
C THR A 537 1.45 29.63 17.76
N ALA A 538 2.33 28.64 17.96
CA ALA A 538 3.07 28.02 16.86
C ALA A 538 2.12 27.24 15.94
N VAL A 539 2.17 27.54 14.65
CA VAL A 539 1.38 26.88 13.61
C VAL A 539 2.30 26.44 12.48
N ASP A 540 1.99 25.29 11.90
CA ASP A 540 2.62 24.79 10.68
C ASP A 540 1.82 25.31 9.47
N ALA A 541 0.52 25.06 9.43
CA ALA A 541 -0.35 25.39 8.30
C ALA A 541 0.21 24.87 6.96
N ILE A 542 0.47 23.55 6.92
CA ILE A 542 1.05 22.85 5.78
C ILE A 542 0.20 23.04 4.52
N GLN A 543 0.86 23.22 3.38
CA GLN A 543 0.26 23.26 2.05
C GLN A 543 0.84 22.12 1.22
N PHE A 544 0.06 21.57 0.28
CA PHE A 544 0.50 20.47 -0.59
C PHE A 544 1.22 20.95 -1.85
N PHE A 545 1.47 22.25 -1.95
CA PHE A 545 2.23 22.88 -3.03
C PHE A 545 3.25 23.86 -2.45
N ASP A 546 4.12 24.39 -3.31
CA ASP A 546 5.03 25.46 -2.90
C ASP A 546 4.33 26.83 -2.91
N ASP A 547 3.84 27.25 -1.74
CA ASP A 547 3.29 28.59 -1.48
C ASP A 547 4.38 29.64 -1.15
N GLY A 548 5.66 29.30 -1.38
CA GLY A 548 6.82 30.06 -0.95
C GLY A 548 7.42 29.59 0.38
N LYS A 549 6.72 28.73 1.15
CA LYS A 549 7.26 28.08 2.36
C LYS A 549 7.90 26.73 2.09
N GLN A 550 7.87 26.26 0.83
CA GLN A 550 8.53 25.03 0.38
C GLN A 550 8.07 23.77 1.13
N TRP A 551 6.79 23.67 1.48
CA TRP A 551 6.26 22.56 2.27
C TRP A 551 6.55 21.16 1.68
N PRO A 552 6.29 20.87 0.38
CA PRO A 552 6.63 19.58 -0.20
C PRO A 552 8.11 19.19 -0.03
N LYS A 553 9.02 20.15 -0.25
CA LYS A 553 10.47 19.94 -0.04
C LYS A 553 10.80 19.69 1.43
N ARG A 554 10.17 20.43 2.35
CA ARG A 554 10.40 20.28 3.79
C ARG A 554 9.91 18.91 4.27
N LEU A 555 8.72 18.50 3.87
CA LEU A 555 8.17 17.18 4.19
C LEU A 555 9.05 16.06 3.67
N PHE A 556 9.50 16.15 2.40
CA PHE A 556 10.41 15.17 1.84
C PHE A 556 11.66 15.05 2.71
N ASN A 557 12.33 16.17 3.01
CA ASN A 557 13.53 16.15 3.84
C ASN A 557 13.28 15.62 5.26
N ILE A 558 12.12 15.88 5.85
CA ILE A 558 11.73 15.37 7.18
C ILE A 558 11.63 13.85 7.13
N PHE A 559 10.81 13.33 6.21
CA PHE A 559 10.51 11.90 6.11
C PHE A 559 11.68 11.06 5.58
N THR A 560 12.64 11.67 4.89
CA THR A 560 13.87 10.97 4.46
C THR A 560 15.04 11.15 5.43
N THR A 561 14.84 11.76 6.60
CA THR A 561 15.90 11.99 7.60
C THR A 561 15.52 11.32 8.93
N PRO A 562 16.07 10.13 9.26
CA PRO A 562 15.65 9.33 10.41
C PRO A 562 15.61 10.10 11.74
N ASP A 563 16.60 10.94 12.02
CA ASP A 563 16.71 11.70 13.28
C ASP A 563 15.58 12.71 13.51
N SER A 564 14.87 13.11 12.45
CA SER A 564 13.80 14.11 12.49
C SER A 564 12.48 13.63 11.91
N ALA A 565 12.40 12.37 11.48
CA ALA A 565 11.27 11.88 10.70
C ALA A 565 9.98 11.79 11.51
N PHE A 566 10.07 11.76 12.85
CA PHE A 566 8.92 11.67 13.74
C PHE A 566 8.86 12.83 14.74
N ASP A 567 7.83 13.66 14.61
CA ASP A 567 7.50 14.76 15.51
C ASP A 567 7.23 14.31 16.96
N VAL A 568 7.41 15.22 17.92
CA VAL A 568 6.97 15.01 19.31
C VAL A 568 5.51 14.53 19.31
N PRO A 569 5.19 13.41 19.97
CA PRO A 569 3.94 12.69 19.72
C PRO A 569 2.69 13.45 20.16
N LEU A 570 2.80 14.39 21.10
CA LEU A 570 1.67 15.08 21.70
C LEU A 570 1.50 16.51 21.15
N ALA A 571 0.29 16.84 20.73
CA ALA A 571 -0.16 18.21 20.55
C ALA A 571 -1.48 18.43 21.31
N LEU A 572 -1.63 19.63 21.89
CA LEU A 572 -2.76 19.98 22.72
C LEU A 572 -3.43 21.27 22.28
N ASN A 573 -4.76 21.27 22.22
CA ASN A 573 -5.64 22.42 22.01
C ASN A 573 -5.37 23.15 20.67
N TYR A 574 -5.44 22.43 19.57
CA TYR A 574 -5.24 22.92 18.21
C TYR A 574 -6.36 22.43 17.30
N ASN A 575 -6.70 23.21 16.28
CA ASN A 575 -7.15 22.62 15.02
C ASN A 575 -5.96 21.86 14.42
N ILE A 576 -6.09 20.55 14.24
CA ILE A 576 -4.94 19.68 14.02
C ILE A 576 -5.16 18.66 12.92
N GLY A 577 -4.18 18.62 12.01
CA GLY A 577 -3.97 17.50 11.13
C GLY A 577 -2.65 16.79 11.42
N PHE A 578 -2.40 15.69 10.74
CA PHE A 578 -1.14 14.96 10.80
C PHE A 578 -0.89 14.19 9.52
N LEU A 579 0.37 13.82 9.33
CA LEU A 579 0.85 13.10 8.17
C LEU A 579 1.58 11.84 8.60
N PHE A 580 1.19 10.71 8.01
CA PHE A 580 2.00 9.50 7.96
C PHE A 580 2.74 9.43 6.64
N ALA A 581 3.94 8.86 6.66
CA ALA A 581 4.74 8.61 5.47
C ALA A 581 5.48 7.28 5.58
N SER A 582 5.57 6.59 4.45
CA SER A 582 6.40 5.40 4.23
C SER A 582 7.25 5.60 2.97
N GLY A 583 8.56 5.44 3.14
CA GLY A 583 9.58 5.67 2.12
C GLY A 583 10.74 6.57 2.56
N PRO A 584 11.63 6.96 1.65
CA PRO A 584 11.50 6.76 0.22
C PRO A 584 11.77 5.31 -0.19
N PHE A 585 11.19 4.87 -1.31
CA PHE A 585 11.40 3.53 -1.87
C PHE A 585 11.52 3.58 -3.40
N TYR A 586 11.85 2.45 -4.01
CA TYR A 586 11.86 2.30 -5.46
C TYR A 586 10.45 2.03 -6.00
N LEU A 587 9.97 2.86 -6.93
CA LEU A 587 8.74 2.62 -7.68
C LEU A 587 9.04 2.65 -9.17
N GLY A 588 9.15 1.46 -9.76
CA GLY A 588 9.43 1.28 -11.18
C GLY A 588 8.30 1.72 -12.11
N ALA A 589 8.59 1.79 -13.40
CA ALA A 589 7.58 2.05 -14.42
C ALA A 589 6.65 0.82 -14.55
N GLY A 590 5.34 1.03 -14.44
CA GLY A 590 4.33 -0.05 -14.38
C GLY A 590 4.17 -0.65 -12.99
N SER A 591 5.05 -0.30 -12.05
CA SER A 591 5.03 -0.81 -10.69
C SER A 591 3.90 -0.23 -9.87
N ARG A 592 3.47 -0.97 -8.85
CA ARG A 592 2.45 -0.54 -7.91
C ARG A 592 2.85 -0.88 -6.49
N GLU A 593 2.41 -0.05 -5.56
CA GLU A 593 2.56 -0.28 -4.13
C GLU A 593 1.26 0.08 -3.41
N ARG A 594 1.07 -0.46 -2.20
CA ARG A 594 -0.19 -0.37 -1.47
C ARG A 594 -0.02 0.17 -0.07
N PHE A 595 -1.10 0.66 0.49
CA PHE A 595 -1.22 0.92 1.92
C PHE A 595 -2.70 1.02 2.31
N SER A 596 -2.97 0.90 3.60
CA SER A 596 -4.33 0.96 4.12
C SER A 596 -4.42 1.62 5.49
N LEU A 597 -5.61 2.13 5.78
CA LEU A 597 -5.98 2.88 6.96
C LEU A 597 -7.22 2.26 7.60
N ALA A 598 -7.18 2.07 8.91
CA ALA A 598 -8.37 1.92 9.72
C ALA A 598 -8.67 3.23 10.45
N LEU A 599 -9.91 3.70 10.30
CA LEU A 599 -10.49 4.75 11.14
C LEU A 599 -11.32 4.08 12.23
N GLY A 600 -10.83 4.12 13.46
CA GLY A 600 -11.40 3.43 14.60
C GLY A 600 -11.91 4.39 15.68
N PHE A 601 -13.03 4.06 16.32
CA PHE A 601 -13.57 4.84 17.43
C PHE A 601 -13.40 4.15 18.77
N GLY A 602 -12.96 4.91 19.78
CA GLY A 602 -12.92 4.49 21.17
C GLY A 602 -13.74 5.42 22.05
N ALA A 603 -14.66 4.90 22.86
CA ALA A 603 -15.38 5.71 23.85
C ALA A 603 -14.46 6.15 25.02
N ASN A 604 -13.36 5.44 25.23
CA ASN A 604 -12.29 5.70 26.20
C ASN A 604 -10.99 5.05 25.71
N LEU A 605 -9.86 5.48 26.28
CA LEU A 605 -8.54 4.88 26.09
C LEU A 605 -8.32 3.69 27.04
#